data_AF-A0A2E7M9H2-F1
#
_entry.id   AF-A0A2E7M9H2-F1
#
_cell.length_a   1.000
_cell.length_b   1.000
_cell.length_c   1.000
_cell.angle_alpha   90.00
_cell.angle_beta   90.00
_cell.angle_gamma   90.00
#
_symmetry.space_group_name_H-M   'P 1'
#
loop_
_entity.id
_entity.type
_entity.pdbx_description
1 polymer ?
#
loop_
_entity_poly.entity_id
_entity_poly.type
_entity_poly.pdbx_seq_one_letter_code
_entity_poly.pdbx_strand_id
1 'polypeptide(L)'
;MSRLVSRLLPVALGGVLLASSQPLAASPGLGAAPTWVPTAYESGQTSVEDGDLRNSAEATEQGSRSSAQAGGGGAAGSAKSAADPLEGATVDESGRWVSADGRRQAVDPYGNPLVDAEGNPIWEPKPEEMAVQLFEEAIMLRKGIAGSEPDLMGAATRLNEVLSVVPDFPGARYNLALVQLDLDLLRDALQNLKVVSEANPDMIGVWVSLGIAEERSGDFTAATRAFSAGLERDPANVDLLGGMARVYRKLGKPELAVDKAKAILKINSNSLDAYNTLGLGYLDMGELDLARFVFMKAEASVPGGDTSSAIQCNLGLVHYRMGNEFEAELRFQKALGLNDGDVGAMVNLAHLKLVNFDFDGARELLEAAHRKLPANVPIQLNLAVARRGTDDLDGAESLYTQIASAPGEYRDDAILNLAILQGDFRKDYESAIETYNEYLALMESLGEPEPEDGAVRGYLKSVEKLKARADKRRQREADKAARKAKKEAEEAARAAEEAQAAPPEDEASEPSTSGSAEDSAPSDAEGTGVE
;
A
#
# COMPACT_ATOMS: atom_id res chain seq x y z
N MET A 1 13.09 -30.24 13.26
CA MET A 1 11.69 -30.33 12.78
C MET A 1 11.31 -31.79 12.50
N SER A 2 10.01 -32.11 12.53
CA SER A 2 9.49 -33.42 12.10
C SER A 2 9.63 -33.60 10.57
N ARG A 3 9.75 -34.84 10.08
CA ARG A 3 9.71 -35.15 8.63
C ARG A 3 8.39 -34.76 7.96
N LEU A 4 7.31 -34.57 8.72
CA LEU A 4 6.06 -34.01 8.19
C LEU A 4 6.13 -32.48 8.11
N VAL A 5 6.70 -31.81 9.11
CA VAL A 5 6.91 -30.35 9.08
C VAL A 5 7.77 -29.95 7.89
N SER A 6 8.81 -30.73 7.54
CA SER A 6 9.61 -30.46 6.32
C SER A 6 8.89 -30.77 5.00
N ARG A 7 7.78 -31.52 5.01
CA ARG A 7 6.94 -31.79 3.83
C ARG A 7 5.82 -30.78 3.67
N LEU A 8 5.27 -30.31 4.79
CA LEU A 8 4.32 -29.21 4.80
C LEU A 8 5.03 -27.86 4.63
N LEU A 9 6.33 -27.72 4.94
CA LEU A 9 7.08 -26.46 4.84
C LEU A 9 6.89 -25.73 3.50
N PRO A 10 7.03 -26.38 2.32
CA PRO A 10 6.87 -25.69 1.03
C PRO A 10 5.43 -25.23 0.77
N VAL A 11 4.44 -25.94 1.31
CA VAL A 11 3.01 -25.58 1.23
C VAL A 11 2.73 -24.44 2.21
N ALA A 12 3.13 -24.62 3.46
CA ALA A 12 2.97 -23.69 4.58
C ALA A 12 3.75 -22.38 4.45
N LEU A 13 4.72 -22.29 3.52
CA LEU A 13 5.47 -21.07 3.25
C LEU A 13 4.72 -20.08 2.34
N GLY A 14 3.61 -20.46 1.68
CA GLY A 14 2.70 -19.54 0.97
C GLY A 14 3.41 -18.50 0.08
N GLY A 15 4.51 -18.91 -0.55
CA GLY A 15 5.60 -18.02 -0.94
C GLY A 15 5.34 -17.23 -2.22
N VAL A 16 4.63 -16.10 -2.13
CA VAL A 16 4.56 -15.14 -3.25
C VAL A 16 5.92 -14.46 -3.43
N LEU A 17 6.71 -14.97 -4.38
CA LEU A 17 7.85 -14.25 -4.93
C LEU A 17 7.35 -13.01 -5.66
N LEU A 18 7.64 -11.83 -5.11
CA LEU A 18 7.22 -10.56 -5.69
C LEU A 18 8.29 -10.06 -6.66
N ALA A 19 8.04 -10.24 -7.95
CA ALA A 19 8.73 -9.47 -8.97
C ALA A 19 8.58 -7.97 -8.66
N SER A 20 9.69 -7.22 -8.68
CA SER A 20 9.62 -5.77 -8.50
C SER A 20 9.03 -5.15 -9.77
N SER A 21 7.73 -4.86 -9.69
CA SER A 21 6.93 -4.22 -10.73
C SER A 21 6.67 -2.74 -10.47
N GLN A 22 7.42 -2.13 -9.53
CA GLN A 22 7.43 -0.68 -9.40
C GLN A 22 7.99 -0.07 -10.70
N PRO A 23 7.45 1.07 -11.17
CA PRO A 23 8.05 1.80 -12.29
C PRO A 23 9.51 2.14 -11.95
N LEU A 24 10.41 1.98 -12.92
CA LEU A 24 11.86 2.07 -12.66
C LEU A 24 12.34 3.52 -12.48
N ALA A 25 11.54 4.47 -12.93
CA ALA A 25 11.63 5.86 -12.52
C ALA A 25 10.77 6.09 -11.28
N ALA A 26 11.28 6.90 -10.35
CA ALA A 26 10.44 7.66 -9.44
C ALA A 26 9.62 8.67 -10.26
N SER A 27 8.55 8.18 -10.90
CA SER A 27 7.46 9.01 -11.38
C SER A 27 6.80 9.65 -10.15
N PRO A 28 6.77 10.99 -10.03
CA PRO A 28 6.05 11.64 -8.95
C PRO A 28 4.54 11.42 -9.17
N GLY A 29 3.95 10.54 -8.36
CA GLY A 29 2.57 10.06 -8.53
C GLY A 29 2.36 9.30 -9.85
N LEU A 30 1.12 9.32 -10.35
CA LEU A 30 0.80 8.91 -11.73
C LEU A 30 1.71 9.66 -12.71
N GLY A 31 2.73 8.98 -13.24
CA GLY A 31 3.72 9.53 -14.15
C GLY A 31 3.05 10.13 -15.39
N ALA A 32 2.98 11.45 -15.43
CA ALA A 32 2.72 12.29 -16.59
C ALA A 32 1.68 11.77 -17.61
N ALA A 33 0.54 11.24 -17.14
CA ALA A 33 -0.70 11.48 -17.88
C ALA A 33 -0.81 13.01 -17.99
N PRO A 34 -0.70 13.61 -19.19
CA PRO A 34 -0.48 15.04 -19.31
C PRO A 34 -1.65 15.75 -18.64
N THR A 35 -1.35 16.60 -17.65
CA THR A 35 -2.33 17.58 -17.19
C THR A 35 -2.68 18.40 -18.40
N TRP A 36 -3.87 18.16 -18.97
CA TRP A 36 -4.39 19.01 -20.03
C TRP A 36 -4.63 20.38 -19.41
N VAL A 37 -3.65 21.24 -19.58
CA VAL A 37 -3.80 22.68 -19.45
C VAL A 37 -4.32 23.13 -20.81
N PRO A 38 -5.44 23.85 -20.90
CA PRO A 38 -5.81 24.46 -22.16
C PRO A 38 -4.66 25.35 -22.65
N THR A 39 -4.07 25.00 -23.79
CA THR A 39 -3.59 26.05 -24.69
C THR A 39 -4.78 26.97 -24.92
N ALA A 40 -4.59 28.27 -24.67
CA ALA A 40 -5.61 29.28 -24.49
C ALA A 40 -6.92 29.00 -25.24
N TYR A 41 -8.05 29.14 -24.53
CA TYR A 41 -9.40 29.20 -25.10
C TYR A 41 -9.34 29.92 -26.44
N GLU A 42 -9.60 29.22 -27.54
CA GLU A 42 -9.62 29.85 -28.86
C GLU A 42 -10.80 30.82 -28.90
N SER A 43 -10.50 32.08 -28.55
CA SER A 43 -11.31 33.22 -28.95
C SER A 43 -11.36 33.17 -30.47
N GLY A 44 -12.46 32.65 -31.02
CA GLY A 44 -12.54 32.31 -32.43
C GLY A 44 -12.27 33.51 -33.33
N GLN A 45 -11.06 33.58 -33.86
CA GLN A 45 -10.66 34.49 -34.94
C GLN A 45 -9.38 33.99 -35.63
N THR A 46 -9.60 33.32 -36.76
CA THR A 46 -8.74 33.32 -37.96
C THR A 46 -7.22 33.47 -37.78
N SER A 47 -6.51 32.34 -37.95
CA SER A 47 -5.24 32.19 -38.69
C SER A 47 -4.13 33.26 -38.53
N VAL A 48 -2.93 32.83 -38.12
CA VAL A 48 -1.68 32.87 -38.93
C VAL A 48 -0.49 32.30 -38.13
N GLU A 49 0.20 31.34 -38.77
CA GLU A 49 1.62 30.92 -38.74
C GLU A 49 2.48 30.86 -37.44
N ASP A 50 3.36 29.84 -37.42
CA ASP A 50 4.36 29.56 -36.39
C ASP A 50 5.41 30.66 -36.16
N GLY A 51 5.89 30.81 -34.91
CA GLY A 51 7.04 31.67 -34.59
C GLY A 51 7.52 31.63 -33.14
N ASP A 52 8.64 30.94 -32.90
CA ASP A 52 9.61 31.08 -31.79
C ASP A 52 9.11 31.25 -30.32
N LEU A 53 9.10 30.14 -29.59
CA LEU A 53 9.16 30.14 -28.11
C LEU A 53 10.57 30.48 -27.61
N ARG A 54 10.79 31.69 -27.10
CA ARG A 54 11.92 32.03 -26.20
C ARG A 54 11.68 33.29 -25.36
N ASN A 55 12.09 33.22 -24.10
CA ASN A 55 12.20 34.30 -23.10
C ASN A 55 10.91 34.96 -22.57
N SER A 56 10.39 34.44 -21.44
CA SER A 56 9.66 35.25 -20.45
C SER A 56 9.76 34.64 -19.04
N ALA A 57 11.00 34.48 -18.54
CA ALA A 57 11.28 33.98 -17.19
C ALA A 57 12.31 34.88 -16.45
N GLU A 58 12.11 36.20 -16.52
CA GLU A 58 13.00 37.20 -15.89
C GLU A 58 12.29 38.55 -15.72
N ALA A 59 11.26 38.63 -14.86
CA ALA A 59 10.56 39.90 -14.55
C ALA A 59 9.78 39.90 -13.21
N THR A 60 10.33 39.28 -12.14
CA THR A 60 9.66 39.27 -10.83
C THR A 60 10.60 39.59 -9.66
N GLU A 61 11.42 40.65 -9.80
CA GLU A 61 12.02 41.30 -8.64
C GLU A 61 12.34 42.78 -8.93
N GLN A 62 12.31 43.62 -7.87
CA GLN A 62 12.57 45.07 -7.87
C GLN A 62 11.45 45.97 -8.44
N GLY A 63 10.54 46.40 -7.55
CA GLY A 63 9.50 47.40 -7.87
C GLY A 63 9.06 48.28 -6.70
N SER A 64 9.79 48.31 -5.58
CA SER A 64 9.41 49.04 -4.37
C SER A 64 10.46 50.07 -3.91
N ARG A 65 10.47 51.25 -4.57
CA ARG A 65 10.95 52.52 -3.98
C ARG A 65 10.49 53.72 -4.79
N SER A 66 10.22 54.81 -4.09
CA SER A 66 9.67 56.05 -4.65
C SER A 66 10.74 56.94 -5.27
N SER A 67 10.34 57.78 -6.23
CA SER A 67 10.41 59.25 -6.09
C SER A 67 9.92 59.94 -7.36
N ALA A 68 9.38 61.14 -7.21
CA ALA A 68 8.86 61.94 -8.32
C ALA A 68 9.97 62.74 -9.00
N GLN A 69 9.98 62.77 -10.33
CA GLN A 69 10.51 63.93 -11.05
C GLN A 69 9.82 64.12 -12.40
N ALA A 70 9.49 65.37 -12.73
CA ALA A 70 8.79 65.73 -13.95
C ALA A 70 9.74 65.82 -15.16
N GLY A 71 9.24 65.42 -16.33
CA GLY A 71 9.92 65.57 -17.61
C GLY A 71 8.94 65.34 -18.76
N GLY A 72 8.44 66.42 -19.37
CA GLY A 72 7.48 66.33 -20.47
C GLY A 72 8.13 66.00 -21.81
N GLY A 73 7.44 65.21 -22.63
CA GLY A 73 7.84 64.87 -23.99
C GLY A 73 6.74 64.07 -24.68
N GLY A 74 5.86 64.76 -25.41
CA GLY A 74 4.65 64.15 -25.96
C GLY A 74 4.93 63.28 -27.20
N ALA A 75 4.33 62.09 -27.22
CA ALA A 75 4.07 61.33 -28.44
C ALA A 75 2.57 61.00 -28.48
N ALA A 76 1.82 61.71 -29.33
CA ALA A 76 0.38 61.53 -29.47
C ALA A 76 0.08 60.27 -30.31
N GLY A 77 0.23 59.09 -29.69
CA GLY A 77 -0.44 57.88 -30.15
C GLY A 77 -1.94 57.99 -29.88
N SER A 78 -2.76 57.74 -30.89
CA SER A 78 -4.22 57.81 -30.77
C SER A 78 -4.75 56.73 -29.83
N ALA A 79 -4.93 57.08 -28.56
CA ALA A 79 -5.72 56.27 -27.64
C ALA A 79 -7.14 56.17 -28.19
N LYS A 80 -7.60 54.94 -28.50
CA LYS A 80 -9.04 54.65 -28.49
C LYS A 80 -9.54 55.11 -27.12
N SER A 81 -10.63 55.86 -27.04
CA SER A 81 -11.25 56.10 -25.74
C SER A 81 -11.57 54.73 -25.14
N ALA A 82 -11.15 54.48 -23.90
CA ALA A 82 -11.68 53.36 -23.15
C ALA A 82 -13.21 53.49 -23.17
N ALA A 83 -13.92 52.39 -23.43
CA ALA A 83 -15.36 52.38 -23.23
C ALA A 83 -15.64 52.75 -21.76
N ASP A 84 -16.73 53.47 -21.51
CA ASP A 84 -17.09 53.83 -20.13
C ASP A 84 -17.32 52.52 -19.36
N PRO A 85 -16.57 52.24 -18.27
CA PRO A 85 -16.67 50.96 -17.55
C PRO A 85 -18.05 50.76 -16.88
N LEU A 86 -18.89 51.80 -16.83
CA LEU A 86 -20.27 51.75 -16.38
C LEU A 86 -21.30 51.75 -17.53
N GLU A 87 -20.87 51.69 -18.80
CA GLU A 87 -21.77 51.72 -19.95
C GLU A 87 -22.71 50.49 -19.96
N GLY A 88 -24.00 50.75 -19.76
CA GLY A 88 -25.03 49.71 -19.63
C GLY A 88 -25.07 49.01 -18.27
N ALA A 89 -24.27 49.45 -17.28
CA ALA A 89 -24.35 48.94 -15.92
C ALA A 89 -25.59 49.47 -15.16
N THR A 90 -26.10 48.66 -14.24
CA THR A 90 -27.22 48.96 -13.34
C THR A 90 -26.79 48.73 -11.88
N VAL A 91 -27.68 48.99 -10.91
CA VAL A 91 -27.43 48.70 -9.49
C VAL A 91 -28.55 47.81 -8.98
N ASP A 92 -28.21 46.72 -8.28
CA ASP A 92 -29.19 45.78 -7.74
C ASP A 92 -29.75 46.19 -6.37
N GLU A 93 -30.72 45.42 -5.86
CA GLU A 93 -31.37 45.67 -4.57
C GLU A 93 -30.42 45.61 -3.37
N SER A 94 -29.22 45.04 -3.52
CA SER A 94 -28.16 45.03 -2.50
C SER A 94 -27.24 46.26 -2.58
N GLY A 95 -27.47 47.17 -3.53
CA GLY A 95 -26.65 48.36 -3.75
C GLY A 95 -25.35 48.08 -4.51
N ARG A 96 -25.20 46.88 -5.10
CA ARG A 96 -24.01 46.51 -5.89
C ARG A 96 -24.25 46.80 -7.36
N TRP A 97 -23.20 47.25 -8.06
CA TRP A 97 -23.27 47.39 -9.51
C TRP A 97 -23.46 46.03 -10.19
N VAL A 98 -24.17 46.04 -11.33
CA VAL A 98 -24.35 44.91 -12.24
C VAL A 98 -24.00 45.39 -13.64
N SER A 99 -22.93 44.84 -14.21
CA SER A 99 -22.43 45.20 -15.55
C SER A 99 -23.40 44.81 -16.66
N ALA A 100 -23.16 45.33 -17.87
CA ALA A 100 -23.98 45.05 -19.05
C ALA A 100 -24.00 43.56 -19.48
N ASP A 101 -22.99 42.76 -19.08
CA ASP A 101 -22.98 41.30 -19.29
C ASP A 101 -23.52 40.50 -18.07
N GLY A 102 -24.10 41.18 -17.08
CA GLY A 102 -24.83 40.59 -15.96
C GLY A 102 -23.97 40.27 -14.73
N ARG A 103 -22.65 40.46 -14.77
CA ARG A 103 -21.78 40.25 -13.60
C ARG A 103 -22.02 41.31 -12.54
N ARG A 104 -22.12 40.89 -11.28
CA ARG A 104 -22.21 41.79 -10.13
C ARG A 104 -20.84 42.32 -9.74
N GLN A 105 -20.82 43.41 -8.97
CA GLN A 105 -19.62 43.92 -8.33
C GLN A 105 -19.13 42.97 -7.23
N ALA A 106 -17.86 42.63 -7.28
CA ALA A 106 -17.19 41.82 -6.27
C ALA A 106 -17.19 42.52 -4.91
N VAL A 107 -17.10 41.74 -3.83
CA VAL A 107 -17.05 42.24 -2.45
C VAL A 107 -15.85 41.66 -1.72
N ASP A 108 -15.36 42.37 -0.71
CA ASP A 108 -14.39 41.84 0.25
C ASP A 108 -15.04 40.78 1.18
N PRO A 109 -14.26 40.05 2.00
CA PRO A 109 -14.78 39.05 2.94
C PRO A 109 -15.75 39.59 4.01
N TYR A 110 -15.90 40.92 4.13
CA TYR A 110 -16.83 41.59 5.04
C TYR A 110 -18.08 42.13 4.32
N GLY A 111 -18.18 41.94 3.00
CA GLY A 111 -19.29 42.37 2.16
C GLY A 111 -19.15 43.78 1.57
N ASN A 112 -18.00 44.44 1.71
CA ASN A 112 -17.79 45.79 1.16
C ASN A 112 -17.52 45.71 -0.36
N PRO A 113 -18.22 46.49 -1.22
CA PRO A 113 -18.00 46.47 -2.65
C PRO A 113 -16.58 46.90 -3.05
N LEU A 114 -15.95 46.13 -3.94
CA LEU A 114 -14.59 46.35 -4.42
C LEU A 114 -14.56 47.32 -5.62
N VAL A 115 -13.54 48.18 -5.64
CA VAL A 115 -13.28 49.14 -6.72
C VAL A 115 -11.79 49.15 -7.08
N ASP A 116 -11.48 49.55 -8.32
CA ASP A 116 -10.10 49.75 -8.78
C ASP A 116 -9.48 51.06 -8.24
N ALA A 117 -8.26 51.38 -8.67
CA ALA A 117 -7.54 52.58 -8.21
C ALA A 117 -8.19 53.89 -8.66
N GLU A 118 -8.99 53.83 -9.73
CA GLU A 118 -9.74 54.92 -10.34
C GLU A 118 -11.16 55.06 -9.75
N GLY A 119 -11.62 54.07 -8.98
CA GLY A 119 -12.92 54.02 -8.31
C GLY A 119 -14.04 53.30 -9.07
N ASN A 120 -13.72 52.60 -10.17
CA ASN A 120 -14.70 51.82 -10.93
C ASN A 120 -14.97 50.46 -10.25
N PRO A 121 -16.17 49.86 -10.42
CA PRO A 121 -16.49 48.55 -9.85
C PRO A 121 -15.55 47.44 -10.36
N ILE A 122 -14.97 46.67 -9.43
CA ILE A 122 -14.35 45.39 -9.78
C ILE A 122 -15.48 44.37 -9.91
N TRP A 123 -15.60 43.74 -11.08
CA TRP A 123 -16.64 42.75 -11.36
C TRP A 123 -16.25 41.37 -10.77
N GLU A 124 -17.25 40.63 -10.28
CA GLU A 124 -17.11 39.17 -10.05
C GLU A 124 -16.65 38.51 -11.37
N PRO A 125 -15.73 37.53 -11.35
CA PRO A 125 -15.26 36.89 -12.59
C PRO A 125 -16.40 36.14 -13.28
N LYS A 126 -16.29 35.95 -14.60
CA LYS A 126 -17.24 35.13 -15.36
C LYS A 126 -17.22 33.67 -14.87
N PRO A 127 -18.31 32.90 -15.01
CA PRO A 127 -18.33 31.47 -14.72
C PRO A 127 -17.14 30.71 -15.32
N GLU A 128 -16.76 31.03 -16.56
CA GLU A 128 -15.63 30.43 -17.26
C GLU A 128 -14.27 30.86 -16.69
N GLU A 129 -14.13 32.14 -16.31
CA GLU A 129 -12.91 32.70 -15.69
C GLU A 129 -12.69 32.09 -14.30
N MET A 130 -13.76 31.97 -13.50
CA MET A 130 -13.78 31.30 -12.20
C MET A 130 -13.43 29.81 -12.35
N ALA A 131 -14.01 29.13 -13.34
CA ALA A 131 -13.71 27.73 -13.62
C ALA A 131 -12.24 27.48 -13.99
N VAL A 132 -11.59 28.40 -14.71
CA VAL A 132 -10.15 28.31 -15.00
C VAL A 132 -9.32 28.51 -13.74
N GLN A 133 -9.62 29.51 -12.90
CA GLN A 133 -8.90 29.74 -11.64
C GLN A 133 -8.98 28.54 -10.69
N LEU A 134 -10.19 28.01 -10.47
CA LEU A 134 -10.43 26.82 -9.63
C LEU A 134 -9.75 25.57 -10.22
N PHE A 135 -9.69 25.44 -11.54
CA PHE A 135 -8.96 24.36 -12.21
C PHE A 135 -7.45 24.46 -11.97
N GLU A 136 -6.86 25.64 -12.13
CA GLU A 136 -5.44 25.88 -11.85
C GLU A 136 -5.09 25.60 -10.38
N GLU A 137 -5.92 26.06 -9.44
CA GLU A 137 -5.80 25.71 -8.02
C GLU A 137 -5.80 24.20 -7.79
N ALA A 138 -6.72 23.45 -8.44
CA ALA A 138 -6.76 22.00 -8.31
C ALA A 138 -5.50 21.30 -8.84
N ILE A 139 -4.95 21.77 -9.97
CA ILE A 139 -3.70 21.23 -10.54
C ILE A 139 -2.52 21.51 -9.60
N MET A 140 -2.48 22.68 -8.95
CA MET A 140 -1.45 23.01 -7.95
C MET A 140 -1.59 22.14 -6.69
N LEU A 141 -2.80 21.99 -6.14
CA LEU A 141 -3.07 21.13 -4.97
C LEU A 141 -2.69 19.67 -5.23
N ARG A 142 -3.03 19.13 -6.41
CA ARG A 142 -2.66 17.76 -6.80
C ARG A 142 -1.14 17.57 -6.97
N LYS A 143 -0.41 18.59 -7.40
CA LYS A 143 1.05 18.51 -7.60
C LYS A 143 1.85 18.77 -6.32
N GLY A 144 1.25 19.43 -5.33
CA GLY A 144 1.98 20.05 -4.22
C GLY A 144 2.67 21.35 -4.65
N ILE A 145 2.72 22.34 -3.76
CA ILE A 145 3.34 23.65 -4.04
C ILE A 145 4.64 23.77 -3.24
N ALA A 146 5.75 24.03 -3.93
CA ALA A 146 7.02 24.48 -3.33
C ALA A 146 7.53 23.67 -2.12
N GLY A 147 7.32 22.34 -2.14
CA GLY A 147 7.73 21.43 -1.05
C GLY A 147 6.63 21.05 -0.06
N SER A 148 5.37 21.45 -0.29
CA SER A 148 4.23 20.81 0.37
C SER A 148 3.94 19.43 -0.23
N GLU A 149 3.42 18.52 0.59
CA GLU A 149 2.77 17.31 0.08
C GLU A 149 1.55 17.65 -0.81
N PRO A 150 1.16 16.76 -1.74
CA PRO A 150 -0.08 16.87 -2.50
C PRO A 150 -1.33 16.86 -1.62
N ASP A 151 -2.24 17.82 -1.84
CA ASP A 151 -3.59 17.81 -1.27
C ASP A 151 -4.59 17.30 -2.30
N LEU A 152 -4.73 15.97 -2.35
CA LEU A 152 -5.67 15.29 -3.25
C LEU A 152 -7.14 15.59 -2.90
N MET A 153 -7.47 15.82 -1.63
CA MET A 153 -8.85 16.10 -1.21
C MET A 153 -9.25 17.54 -1.56
N GLY A 154 -8.35 18.50 -1.36
CA GLY A 154 -8.51 19.88 -1.85
C GLY A 154 -8.62 19.93 -3.37
N ALA A 155 -7.75 19.21 -4.09
CA ALA A 155 -7.81 19.12 -5.55
C ALA A 155 -9.16 18.57 -6.05
N ALA A 156 -9.65 17.46 -5.47
CA ALA A 156 -10.97 16.91 -5.78
C ALA A 156 -12.10 17.90 -5.48
N THR A 157 -12.01 18.66 -4.38
CA THR A 157 -13.00 19.68 -4.01
C THR A 157 -13.06 20.77 -5.06
N ARG A 158 -11.91 21.36 -5.43
CA ARG A 158 -11.83 22.39 -6.47
C ARG A 158 -12.34 21.92 -7.82
N LEU A 159 -12.06 20.68 -8.24
CA LEU A 159 -12.54 20.14 -9.51
C LEU A 159 -14.06 19.91 -9.52
N ASN A 160 -14.66 19.58 -8.38
CA ASN A 160 -16.12 19.54 -8.25
C ASN A 160 -16.74 20.95 -8.28
N GLU A 161 -16.08 21.96 -7.68
CA GLU A 161 -16.51 23.36 -7.82
C GLU A 161 -16.48 23.80 -9.30
N VAL A 162 -15.40 23.50 -10.05
CA VAL A 162 -15.33 23.74 -11.50
C VAL A 162 -16.53 23.12 -12.23
N LEU A 163 -16.80 21.83 -11.98
CA LEU A 163 -17.90 21.11 -12.63
C LEU A 163 -19.30 21.55 -12.17
N SER A 164 -19.41 22.27 -11.05
CA SER A 164 -20.68 22.90 -10.62
C SER A 164 -20.97 24.21 -11.36
N VAL A 165 -19.91 24.93 -11.76
CA VAL A 165 -20.00 26.20 -12.50
C VAL A 165 -20.05 25.95 -14.02
N VAL A 166 -19.20 25.04 -14.53
CA VAL A 166 -19.14 24.62 -15.94
C VAL A 166 -19.23 23.08 -16.00
N PRO A 167 -20.45 22.50 -16.08
CA PRO A 167 -20.64 21.04 -16.09
C PRO A 167 -20.05 20.33 -17.31
N ASP A 168 -19.80 21.04 -18.41
CA ASP A 168 -19.15 20.52 -19.61
C ASP A 168 -17.71 21.05 -19.72
N PHE A 169 -16.88 20.68 -18.74
CA PHE A 169 -15.44 20.96 -18.73
C PHE A 169 -14.69 19.61 -18.75
N PRO A 170 -14.35 19.05 -19.92
CA PRO A 170 -13.72 17.74 -20.04
C PRO A 170 -12.37 17.65 -19.31
N GLY A 171 -11.55 18.70 -19.35
CA GLY A 171 -10.29 18.78 -18.62
C GLY A 171 -10.44 18.65 -17.10
N ALA A 172 -11.46 19.30 -16.50
CA ALA A 172 -11.77 19.19 -15.08
C ALA A 172 -12.31 17.80 -14.72
N ARG A 173 -13.24 17.25 -15.53
CA ARG A 173 -13.76 15.88 -15.33
C ARG A 173 -12.67 14.82 -15.45
N TYR A 174 -11.72 14.99 -16.38
CA TYR A 174 -10.56 14.11 -16.51
C TYR A 174 -9.61 14.20 -15.30
N ASN A 175 -9.22 15.42 -14.90
CA ASN A 175 -8.33 15.59 -13.74
C ASN A 175 -9.00 15.14 -12.44
N LEU A 176 -10.33 15.27 -12.29
CA LEU A 176 -11.07 14.72 -11.16
C LEU A 176 -10.92 13.19 -11.11
N ALA A 177 -11.02 12.52 -12.25
CA ALA A 177 -10.80 11.09 -12.33
C ALA A 177 -9.34 10.70 -12.01
N LEU A 178 -8.35 11.51 -12.41
CA LEU A 178 -6.95 11.29 -12.03
C LEU A 178 -6.75 11.39 -10.51
N VAL A 179 -7.32 12.41 -9.86
CA VAL A 179 -7.29 12.56 -8.40
C VAL A 179 -8.02 11.40 -7.71
N GLN A 180 -9.14 10.95 -8.27
CA GLN A 180 -9.87 9.78 -7.78
C GLN A 180 -9.04 8.49 -7.91
N LEU A 181 -8.21 8.33 -8.96
CA LEU A 181 -7.26 7.23 -9.05
C LEU A 181 -6.13 7.35 -8.02
N ASP A 182 -5.60 8.55 -7.79
CA ASP A 182 -4.58 8.77 -6.74
C ASP A 182 -5.14 8.44 -5.34
N LEU A 183 -6.44 8.68 -5.11
CA LEU A 183 -7.18 8.35 -3.88
C LEU A 183 -7.74 6.90 -3.81
N ASP A 184 -7.49 6.06 -4.83
CA ASP A 184 -8.06 4.70 -4.97
C ASP A 184 -9.60 4.63 -5.01
N LEU A 185 -10.27 5.74 -5.34
CA LEU A 185 -11.71 5.85 -5.58
C LEU A 185 -12.08 5.32 -6.99
N LEU A 186 -11.71 4.08 -7.26
CA LEU A 186 -11.72 3.46 -8.60
C LEU A 186 -13.08 3.55 -9.30
N ARG A 187 -14.19 3.37 -8.56
CA ARG A 187 -15.55 3.42 -9.11
C ARG A 187 -15.87 4.79 -9.72
N ASP A 188 -15.55 5.85 -9.00
CA ASP A 188 -15.89 7.21 -9.42
C ASP A 188 -14.96 7.68 -10.54
N ALA A 189 -13.67 7.31 -10.45
CA ALA A 189 -12.71 7.50 -11.52
C ALA A 189 -13.17 6.84 -12.83
N LEU A 190 -13.60 5.57 -12.78
CA LEU A 190 -14.11 4.83 -13.93
C LEU A 190 -15.36 5.49 -14.54
N GLN A 191 -16.26 6.02 -13.71
CA GLN A 191 -17.44 6.74 -14.19
C GLN A 191 -17.05 8.02 -14.94
N ASN A 192 -16.17 8.84 -14.35
CA ASN A 192 -15.70 10.07 -14.98
C ASN A 192 -14.90 9.81 -16.26
N LEU A 193 -14.00 8.82 -16.26
CA LEU A 193 -13.19 8.45 -17.44
C LEU A 193 -14.06 7.97 -18.61
N LYS A 194 -15.12 7.20 -18.35
CA LYS A 194 -16.06 6.75 -19.40
C LYS A 194 -16.73 7.94 -20.08
N VAL A 195 -17.25 8.90 -19.31
CA VAL A 195 -17.86 10.13 -19.85
C VAL A 195 -16.86 10.96 -20.66
N VAL A 196 -15.61 11.11 -20.21
CA VAL A 196 -14.58 11.84 -20.99
C VAL A 196 -14.18 11.07 -22.26
N SER A 197 -14.10 9.73 -22.22
CA SER A 197 -13.75 8.92 -23.40
C SER A 197 -14.83 8.93 -24.49
N GLU A 198 -16.10 9.08 -24.10
CA GLU A 198 -17.23 9.19 -25.02
C GLU A 198 -17.29 10.59 -25.66
N ALA A 199 -17.01 11.65 -24.88
CA ALA A 199 -16.99 13.02 -25.37
C ALA A 199 -15.75 13.35 -26.23
N ASN A 200 -14.57 12.95 -25.76
CA ASN A 200 -13.26 13.26 -26.34
C ASN A 200 -12.48 11.97 -26.65
N PRO A 201 -12.91 11.16 -27.63
CA PRO A 201 -12.28 9.88 -27.94
C PRO A 201 -10.79 10.00 -28.29
N ASP A 202 -10.33 11.12 -28.87
CA ASP A 202 -8.94 11.26 -29.31
C ASP A 202 -7.97 11.69 -28.19
N MET A 203 -8.48 11.90 -26.97
CA MET A 203 -7.67 12.22 -25.80
C MET A 203 -6.96 10.95 -25.27
N ILE A 204 -5.79 10.62 -25.83
CA ILE A 204 -5.00 9.42 -25.52
C ILE A 204 -4.83 9.18 -24.00
N GLY A 205 -4.60 10.23 -23.21
CA GLY A 205 -4.46 10.14 -21.76
C GLY A 205 -5.67 9.51 -21.05
N VAL A 206 -6.89 9.66 -21.58
CA VAL A 206 -8.09 9.03 -21.04
C VAL A 206 -8.04 7.52 -21.19
N TRP A 207 -7.56 7.00 -22.33
CA TRP A 207 -7.41 5.56 -22.55
C TRP A 207 -6.31 4.95 -21.68
N VAL A 208 -5.21 5.69 -21.45
CA VAL A 208 -4.17 5.31 -20.48
C VAL A 208 -4.77 5.20 -19.08
N SER A 209 -5.45 6.24 -18.61
CA SER A 209 -6.05 6.29 -17.28
C SER A 209 -7.17 5.27 -17.09
N LEU A 210 -8.02 5.05 -18.11
CA LEU A 210 -9.09 4.04 -18.08
C LEU A 210 -8.51 2.63 -18.03
N GLY A 211 -7.45 2.35 -18.78
CA GLY A 211 -6.75 1.07 -18.71
C GLY A 211 -6.11 0.82 -17.34
N ILE A 212 -5.49 1.83 -16.72
CA ILE A 212 -4.94 1.76 -15.36
C ILE A 212 -6.06 1.57 -14.31
N ALA A 213 -7.19 2.25 -14.49
CA ALA A 213 -8.35 2.16 -13.58
C ALA A 213 -8.98 0.76 -13.60
N GLU A 214 -9.20 0.20 -14.79
CA GLU A 214 -9.73 -1.16 -14.96
C GLU A 214 -8.69 -2.24 -14.57
N GLU A 215 -7.38 -1.96 -14.68
CA GLU A 215 -6.34 -2.86 -14.16
C GLU A 215 -6.37 -2.90 -12.62
N ARG A 216 -6.50 -1.74 -11.96
CA ARG A 216 -6.59 -1.65 -10.50
C ARG A 216 -7.90 -2.21 -9.95
N SER A 217 -9.00 -2.17 -10.71
CA SER A 217 -10.26 -2.81 -10.35
C SER A 217 -10.23 -4.34 -10.48
N GLY A 218 -9.19 -4.89 -11.12
CA GLY A 218 -9.05 -6.31 -11.44
C GLY A 218 -9.74 -6.75 -12.73
N ASP A 219 -10.48 -5.88 -13.44
CA ASP A 219 -11.01 -6.20 -14.77
C ASP A 219 -9.93 -6.02 -15.85
N PHE A 220 -8.98 -6.96 -15.85
CA PHE A 220 -7.93 -7.07 -16.86
C PHE A 220 -8.48 -7.18 -18.31
N THR A 221 -9.74 -7.61 -18.48
CA THR A 221 -10.38 -7.65 -19.80
C THR A 221 -10.82 -6.26 -20.25
N ALA A 222 -11.44 -5.47 -19.36
CA ALA A 222 -11.75 -4.07 -19.61
C ALA A 222 -10.48 -3.23 -19.80
N ALA A 223 -9.44 -3.46 -18.99
CA ALA A 223 -8.14 -2.82 -19.14
C ALA A 223 -7.53 -3.07 -20.53
N THR A 224 -7.56 -4.33 -20.99
CA THR A 224 -7.09 -4.68 -22.35
C THR A 224 -7.89 -3.95 -23.44
N ARG A 225 -9.22 -3.81 -23.29
CA ARG A 225 -10.04 -3.04 -24.24
C ARG A 225 -9.70 -1.56 -24.25
N ALA A 226 -9.55 -0.94 -23.08
CA ALA A 226 -9.20 0.48 -22.95
C ALA A 226 -7.83 0.78 -23.56
N PHE A 227 -6.80 -0.02 -23.23
CA PHE A 227 -5.48 0.12 -23.84
C PHE A 227 -5.51 -0.12 -25.36
N SER A 228 -6.32 -1.08 -25.85
CA SER A 228 -6.47 -1.32 -27.30
C SER A 228 -7.10 -0.11 -28.01
N ALA A 229 -8.17 0.47 -27.47
CA ALA A 229 -8.82 1.65 -28.03
C ALA A 229 -7.88 2.87 -28.06
N GLY A 230 -7.00 3.02 -27.07
CA GLY A 230 -5.92 4.00 -27.13
C GLY A 230 -4.93 3.72 -28.27
N LEU A 231 -4.49 2.46 -28.42
CA LEU A 231 -3.51 2.05 -29.43
C LEU A 231 -4.04 2.07 -30.87
N GLU A 232 -5.36 2.05 -31.07
CA GLU A 232 -5.99 2.33 -32.36
C GLU A 232 -5.78 3.79 -32.82
N ARG A 233 -5.53 4.71 -31.87
CA ARG A 233 -5.36 6.15 -32.11
C ARG A 233 -3.88 6.56 -32.10
N ASP A 234 -3.11 6.05 -31.14
CA ASP A 234 -1.65 6.19 -31.10
C ASP A 234 -0.98 4.80 -30.97
N PRO A 235 -0.69 4.12 -32.09
CA PRO A 235 -0.07 2.79 -32.09
C PRO A 235 1.36 2.75 -31.51
N ALA A 236 2.01 3.91 -31.35
CA ALA A 236 3.38 4.04 -30.84
C ALA A 236 3.42 4.51 -29.38
N ASN A 237 2.27 4.67 -28.72
CA ASN A 237 2.22 5.17 -27.36
C ASN A 237 2.87 4.20 -26.36
N VAL A 238 3.97 4.61 -25.73
CA VAL A 238 4.73 3.74 -24.82
C VAL A 238 3.98 3.41 -23.53
N ASP A 239 3.12 4.30 -23.02
CA ASP A 239 2.35 4.08 -21.79
C ASP A 239 1.22 3.07 -22.03
N LEU A 240 0.51 3.18 -23.15
CA LEU A 240 -0.48 2.20 -23.57
C LEU A 240 0.15 0.83 -23.86
N LEU A 241 1.29 0.79 -24.56
CA LEU A 241 2.03 -0.46 -24.81
C LEU A 241 2.49 -1.12 -23.49
N GLY A 242 3.00 -0.31 -22.54
CA GLY A 242 3.47 -0.78 -21.24
C GLY A 242 2.33 -1.29 -20.34
N GLY A 243 1.22 -0.56 -20.30
CA GLY A 243 0.00 -0.99 -19.60
C GLY A 243 -0.57 -2.29 -20.18
N MET A 244 -0.67 -2.38 -21.50
CA MET A 244 -1.11 -3.59 -22.18
C MET A 244 -0.19 -4.79 -21.91
N ALA A 245 1.13 -4.58 -21.88
CA ALA A 245 2.08 -5.63 -21.55
C ALA A 245 1.92 -6.13 -20.10
N ARG A 246 1.76 -5.22 -19.14
CA ARG A 246 1.56 -5.54 -17.72
C ARG A 246 0.26 -6.32 -17.50
N VAL A 247 -0.83 -5.90 -18.14
CA VAL A 247 -2.12 -6.62 -18.13
C VAL A 247 -2.02 -7.99 -18.79
N TYR A 248 -1.28 -8.14 -19.90
CA TYR A 248 -1.08 -9.46 -20.51
C TYR A 248 -0.32 -10.45 -19.61
N ARG A 249 0.64 -9.98 -18.81
CA ARG A 249 1.26 -10.82 -17.76
C ARG A 249 0.25 -11.26 -16.71
N LYS A 250 -0.59 -10.35 -16.21
CA LYS A 250 -1.67 -10.65 -15.24
C LYS A 250 -2.73 -11.63 -15.80
N LEU A 251 -2.95 -11.61 -17.12
CA LEU A 251 -3.84 -12.55 -17.83
C LEU A 251 -3.18 -13.90 -18.16
N GLY A 252 -1.95 -14.17 -17.74
CA GLY A 252 -1.23 -15.41 -18.08
C GLY A 252 -0.89 -15.54 -19.57
N LYS A 253 -0.67 -14.41 -20.26
CA LYS A 253 -0.31 -14.33 -21.70
C LYS A 253 1.04 -13.63 -21.90
N PRO A 254 2.13 -14.13 -21.29
CA PRO A 254 3.42 -13.44 -21.27
C PRO A 254 4.05 -13.27 -22.66
N GLU A 255 3.70 -14.09 -23.66
CA GLU A 255 4.15 -13.96 -25.05
C GLU A 255 3.71 -12.62 -25.64
N LEU A 256 2.44 -12.24 -25.40
CA LEU A 256 1.88 -10.97 -25.85
C LEU A 256 2.50 -9.78 -25.11
N ALA A 257 2.83 -9.96 -23.82
CA ALA A 257 3.55 -8.95 -23.05
C ALA A 257 4.97 -8.72 -23.60
N VAL A 258 5.68 -9.79 -23.93
CA VAL A 258 7.00 -9.77 -24.57
C VAL A 258 6.95 -9.04 -25.92
N ASP A 259 5.91 -9.24 -26.73
CA ASP A 259 5.78 -8.54 -28.02
C ASP A 259 5.48 -7.04 -27.86
N LYS A 260 4.72 -6.64 -26.84
CA LYS A 260 4.51 -5.23 -26.50
C LYS A 260 5.78 -4.57 -25.96
N ALA A 261 6.54 -5.26 -25.11
CA ALA A 261 7.85 -4.79 -24.64
C ALA A 261 8.86 -4.64 -25.80
N LYS A 262 8.89 -5.58 -26.75
CA LYS A 262 9.67 -5.45 -28.00
C LYS A 262 9.22 -4.26 -28.86
N ALA A 263 7.93 -3.92 -28.88
CA ALA A 263 7.43 -2.74 -29.59
C ALA A 263 7.97 -1.44 -28.95
N ILE A 264 7.96 -1.33 -27.61
CA ILE A 264 8.56 -0.20 -26.90
C ILE A 264 10.07 -0.12 -27.19
N LEU A 265 10.80 -1.24 -27.18
CA LEU A 265 12.24 -1.27 -27.51
C LEU A 265 12.58 -0.90 -28.96
N LYS A 266 11.62 -0.95 -29.89
CA LYS A 266 11.80 -0.41 -31.26
C LYS A 266 11.67 1.12 -31.30
N ILE A 267 10.92 1.70 -30.38
CA ILE A 267 10.69 3.15 -30.26
C ILE A 267 11.82 3.78 -29.42
N ASN A 268 12.12 3.18 -28.27
CA ASN A 268 13.23 3.56 -27.39
C ASN A 268 14.04 2.32 -26.99
N SER A 269 15.17 2.10 -27.68
CA SER A 269 16.07 0.96 -27.43
C SER A 269 16.75 0.95 -26.06
N ASN A 270 16.64 2.06 -25.31
CA ASN A 270 17.20 2.26 -23.97
C ASN A 270 16.11 2.42 -22.90
N SER A 271 14.87 1.98 -23.14
CA SER A 271 13.81 2.00 -22.12
C SER A 271 14.02 0.89 -21.07
N LEU A 272 14.42 1.27 -19.85
CA LEU A 272 14.53 0.33 -18.72
C LEU A 272 13.21 -0.39 -18.44
N ASP A 273 12.07 0.30 -18.48
CA ASP A 273 10.75 -0.29 -18.22
C ASP A 273 10.37 -1.36 -19.25
N ALA A 274 10.80 -1.17 -20.50
CA ALA A 274 10.62 -2.17 -21.55
C ALA A 274 11.55 -3.38 -21.34
N TYR A 275 12.82 -3.17 -20.94
CA TYR A 275 13.70 -4.28 -20.56
C TYR A 275 13.17 -5.06 -19.35
N ASN A 276 12.67 -4.37 -18.34
CA ASN A 276 12.09 -5.00 -17.15
C ASN A 276 10.85 -5.82 -17.51
N THR A 277 9.93 -5.22 -18.26
CA THR A 277 8.72 -5.92 -18.74
C THR A 277 9.06 -7.11 -19.63
N LEU A 278 10.06 -6.99 -20.51
CA LEU A 278 10.55 -8.08 -21.36
C LEU A 278 11.15 -9.22 -20.53
N GLY A 279 12.03 -8.91 -19.58
CA GLY A 279 12.67 -9.88 -18.69
C GLY A 279 11.66 -10.60 -17.80
N LEU A 280 10.68 -9.87 -17.26
CA LEU A 280 9.58 -10.43 -16.49
C LEU A 280 8.64 -11.29 -17.35
N GLY A 281 8.40 -10.94 -18.61
CA GLY A 281 7.67 -11.79 -19.54
C GLY A 281 8.38 -13.12 -19.82
N TYR A 282 9.71 -13.10 -20.01
CA TYR A 282 10.51 -14.34 -20.10
C TYR A 282 10.50 -15.14 -18.80
N LEU A 283 10.51 -14.46 -17.65
CA LEU A 283 10.41 -15.12 -16.34
C LEU A 283 9.08 -15.85 -16.18
N ASP A 284 7.96 -15.24 -16.54
CA ASP A 284 6.62 -15.85 -16.48
C ASP A 284 6.53 -17.09 -17.39
N MET A 285 7.15 -17.08 -18.57
CA MET A 285 7.25 -18.24 -19.47
C MET A 285 8.18 -19.36 -18.94
N GLY A 286 8.94 -19.11 -17.86
CA GLY A 286 9.97 -20.03 -17.37
C GLY A 286 11.26 -20.03 -18.20
N GLU A 287 11.41 -19.10 -19.14
CA GLU A 287 12.58 -18.93 -20.00
C GLU A 287 13.71 -18.21 -19.24
N LEU A 288 14.20 -18.85 -18.16
CA LEU A 288 15.09 -18.23 -17.18
C LEU A 288 16.40 -17.69 -17.79
N ASP A 289 16.96 -18.37 -18.79
CA ASP A 289 18.17 -17.91 -19.47
C ASP A 289 17.94 -16.64 -20.30
N LEU A 290 16.79 -16.52 -20.96
CA LEU A 290 16.41 -15.30 -21.68
C LEU A 290 16.09 -14.17 -20.71
N ALA A 291 15.40 -14.44 -19.61
CA ALA A 291 15.16 -13.47 -18.55
C ALA A 291 16.48 -12.92 -17.99
N ARG A 292 17.42 -13.82 -17.62
CA ARG A 292 18.77 -13.47 -17.15
C ARG A 292 19.51 -12.59 -18.16
N PHE A 293 19.54 -13.00 -19.43
CA PHE A 293 20.21 -12.24 -20.49
C PHE A 293 19.62 -10.84 -20.67
N VAL A 294 18.29 -10.71 -20.67
CA VAL A 294 17.60 -9.43 -20.82
C VAL A 294 17.90 -8.49 -19.65
N PHE A 295 17.81 -8.96 -18.41
CA PHE A 295 18.13 -8.12 -17.24
C PHE A 295 19.62 -7.78 -17.13
N MET A 296 20.53 -8.72 -17.43
CA MET A 296 21.98 -8.43 -17.46
C MET A 296 22.33 -7.41 -18.54
N LYS A 297 21.66 -7.45 -19.70
CA LYS A 297 21.82 -6.44 -20.75
C LYS A 297 21.28 -5.08 -20.31
N ALA A 298 20.18 -5.05 -19.56
CA ALA A 298 19.66 -3.81 -18.96
C ALA A 298 20.69 -3.21 -17.97
N GLU A 299 21.18 -4.03 -17.03
CA GLU A 299 22.24 -3.66 -16.07
C GLU A 299 23.50 -3.11 -16.76
N ALA A 300 23.98 -3.79 -17.80
CA ALA A 300 25.29 -3.49 -18.39
C ALA A 300 25.29 -2.46 -19.53
N SER A 301 24.13 -2.10 -20.10
CA SER A 301 24.08 -1.31 -21.35
C SER A 301 23.00 -0.23 -21.42
N VAL A 302 22.12 -0.13 -20.42
CA VAL A 302 21.08 0.90 -20.39
C VAL A 302 21.39 1.91 -19.28
N PRO A 303 21.38 3.23 -19.54
CA PRO A 303 21.65 4.24 -18.52
C PRO A 303 20.75 4.06 -17.29
N GLY A 304 21.36 3.97 -16.10
CA GLY A 304 20.68 3.77 -14.82
C GLY A 304 20.30 2.31 -14.50
N GLY A 305 20.58 1.35 -15.39
CA GLY A 305 20.27 -0.06 -15.18
C GLY A 305 21.10 -0.73 -14.08
N ASP A 306 22.35 -0.31 -13.90
CA ASP A 306 23.25 -0.77 -12.85
C ASP A 306 22.85 -0.25 -11.46
N THR A 307 22.27 0.95 -11.41
CA THR A 307 21.71 1.62 -10.22
C THR A 307 20.24 1.29 -9.94
N SER A 308 19.58 0.45 -10.74
CA SER A 308 18.15 0.16 -10.60
C SER A 308 17.87 -0.97 -9.61
N SER A 309 17.18 -0.66 -8.49
CA SER A 309 16.82 -1.68 -7.48
C SER A 309 15.97 -2.80 -8.06
N ALA A 310 14.97 -2.47 -8.89
CA ALA A 310 14.06 -3.46 -9.45
C ALA A 310 14.73 -4.37 -10.49
N ILE A 311 15.71 -3.89 -11.27
CA ILE A 311 16.55 -4.76 -12.13
C ILE A 311 17.38 -5.73 -11.28
N GLN A 312 17.98 -5.26 -10.17
CA GLN A 312 18.71 -6.14 -9.24
C GLN A 312 17.79 -7.16 -8.56
N CYS A 313 16.62 -6.73 -8.11
CA CYS A 313 15.61 -7.60 -7.50
C CYS A 313 15.15 -8.69 -8.49
N ASN A 314 14.84 -8.31 -9.73
CA ASN A 314 14.38 -9.26 -10.74
C ASN A 314 15.51 -10.18 -11.24
N LEU A 315 16.78 -9.74 -11.25
CA LEU A 315 17.94 -10.63 -11.40
C LEU A 315 18.02 -11.65 -10.24
N GLY A 316 17.87 -11.20 -8.99
CA GLY A 316 17.84 -12.09 -7.83
C GLY A 316 16.75 -13.15 -7.94
N LEU A 317 15.56 -12.76 -8.41
CA LEU A 317 14.45 -13.68 -8.66
C LEU A 317 14.76 -14.72 -9.75
N VAL A 318 15.44 -14.32 -10.84
CA VAL A 318 15.91 -15.27 -11.87
C VAL A 318 16.94 -16.22 -11.31
N HIS A 319 17.93 -15.73 -10.56
CA HIS A 319 18.96 -16.57 -9.92
C HIS A 319 18.33 -17.55 -8.91
N TYR A 320 17.35 -17.11 -8.13
CA TYR A 320 16.59 -17.98 -7.21
C TYR A 320 15.88 -19.11 -7.96
N ARG A 321 15.14 -18.79 -9.04
CA ARG A 321 14.45 -19.81 -9.86
C ARG A 321 15.41 -20.74 -10.62
N MET A 322 16.66 -20.35 -10.84
CA MET A 322 17.72 -21.23 -11.33
C MET A 322 18.38 -22.10 -10.25
N GLY A 323 17.99 -21.97 -8.97
CA GLY A 323 18.63 -22.65 -7.83
C GLY A 323 19.96 -22.02 -7.38
N ASN A 324 20.30 -20.83 -7.87
CA ASN A 324 21.53 -20.10 -7.52
C ASN A 324 21.29 -19.18 -6.31
N GLU A 325 20.97 -19.77 -5.16
CA GLU A 325 20.54 -19.05 -3.95
C GLU A 325 21.54 -17.98 -3.48
N PHE A 326 22.85 -18.26 -3.53
CA PHE A 326 23.90 -17.30 -3.14
C PHE A 326 23.90 -16.03 -4.01
N GLU A 327 23.74 -16.19 -5.33
CA GLU A 327 23.61 -15.06 -6.26
C GLU A 327 22.29 -14.34 -6.06
N ALA A 328 21.20 -15.07 -5.75
CA ALA A 328 19.92 -14.48 -5.44
C ALA A 328 20.00 -13.55 -4.22
N GLU A 329 20.58 -14.02 -3.12
CA GLU A 329 20.81 -13.21 -1.91
C GLU A 329 21.63 -11.95 -2.23
N LEU A 330 22.78 -12.09 -2.90
CA LEU A 330 23.63 -10.96 -3.26
C LEU A 330 22.90 -9.90 -4.09
N ARG A 331 22.05 -10.34 -5.03
CA ARG A 331 21.24 -9.47 -5.88
C ARG A 331 20.11 -8.77 -5.11
N PHE A 332 19.40 -9.46 -4.21
CA PHE A 332 18.40 -8.81 -3.34
C PHE A 332 19.04 -7.83 -2.36
N GLN A 333 20.19 -8.17 -1.77
CA GLN A 333 20.96 -7.26 -0.92
C GLN A 333 21.42 -6.01 -1.70
N LYS A 334 21.90 -6.16 -2.95
CA LYS A 334 22.23 -5.02 -3.82
C LYS A 334 20.99 -4.17 -4.14
N ALA A 335 19.83 -4.78 -4.36
CA ALA A 335 18.58 -4.05 -4.58
C ALA A 335 18.21 -3.18 -3.36
N LEU A 336 18.28 -3.74 -2.15
CA LEU A 336 18.03 -3.00 -0.90
C LEU A 336 19.10 -1.94 -0.59
N GLY A 337 20.35 -2.16 -1.01
CA GLY A 337 21.42 -1.17 -0.92
C GLY A 337 21.26 0.02 -1.89
N LEU A 338 20.50 -0.16 -2.98
CA LEU A 338 20.14 0.91 -3.92
C LEU A 338 18.83 1.62 -3.51
N ASN A 339 17.89 0.88 -2.93
CA ASN A 339 16.59 1.36 -2.47
C ASN A 339 16.14 0.53 -1.26
N ASP A 340 16.32 1.08 -0.05
CA ASP A 340 15.87 0.45 1.20
C ASP A 340 14.33 0.35 1.30
N GLY A 341 13.61 0.94 0.35
CA GLY A 341 12.17 0.88 0.19
C GLY A 341 11.64 -0.19 -0.75
N ASP A 342 12.50 -0.96 -1.45
CA ASP A 342 12.07 -1.97 -2.43
C ASP A 342 11.42 -3.18 -1.74
N VAL A 343 10.09 -3.14 -1.61
CA VAL A 343 9.30 -4.20 -0.96
C VAL A 343 9.44 -5.55 -1.67
N GLY A 344 9.65 -5.57 -2.99
CA GLY A 344 9.90 -6.81 -3.73
C GLY A 344 11.20 -7.46 -3.26
N ALA A 345 12.27 -6.67 -3.13
CA ALA A 345 13.55 -7.15 -2.62
C ALA A 345 13.47 -7.60 -1.15
N MET A 346 12.72 -6.88 -0.30
CA MET A 346 12.47 -7.30 1.08
C MET A 346 11.81 -8.68 1.15
N VAL A 347 10.71 -8.86 0.43
CA VAL A 347 9.91 -10.10 0.47
C VAL A 347 10.67 -11.28 -0.13
N ASN A 348 11.38 -11.08 -1.24
CA ASN A 348 12.15 -12.16 -1.86
C ASN A 348 13.36 -12.58 -1.01
N LEU A 349 14.06 -11.62 -0.38
CA LEU A 349 15.15 -11.93 0.56
C LEU A 349 14.62 -12.60 1.84
N ALA A 350 13.47 -12.13 2.36
CA ALA A 350 12.82 -12.77 3.50
C ALA A 350 12.39 -14.20 3.18
N HIS A 351 11.84 -14.46 1.99
CA HIS A 351 11.48 -15.80 1.54
C HIS A 351 12.72 -16.72 1.49
N LEU A 352 13.84 -16.24 0.92
CA LEU A 352 15.10 -16.99 0.91
C LEU A 352 15.61 -17.29 2.33
N LYS A 353 15.47 -16.34 3.26
CA LYS A 353 15.80 -16.51 4.68
C LYS A 353 14.88 -17.51 5.39
N LEU A 354 13.58 -17.49 5.12
CA LEU A 354 12.62 -18.48 5.63
C LEU A 354 12.97 -19.91 5.18
N VAL A 355 13.30 -20.10 3.90
CA VAL A 355 13.74 -21.39 3.35
C VAL A 355 15.02 -21.87 4.03
N ASN A 356 15.94 -20.96 4.33
CA ASN A 356 17.19 -21.23 5.04
C ASN A 356 17.09 -21.20 6.58
N PHE A 357 15.87 -21.15 7.13
CA PHE A 357 15.56 -21.14 8.58
C PHE A 357 16.12 -19.93 9.36
N ASP A 358 16.52 -18.85 8.67
CA ASP A 358 16.84 -17.55 9.26
C ASP A 358 15.54 -16.77 9.55
N PHE A 359 14.82 -17.23 10.57
CA PHE A 359 13.52 -16.67 10.94
C PHE A 359 13.62 -15.23 11.48
N ASP A 360 14.71 -14.90 12.18
CA ASP A 360 14.94 -13.55 12.69
C ASP A 360 15.17 -12.54 11.55
N GLY A 361 16.10 -12.83 10.63
CA GLY A 361 16.34 -11.96 9.49
C GLY A 361 15.16 -11.88 8.52
N ALA A 362 14.38 -12.96 8.39
CA ALA A 362 13.12 -12.93 7.65
C ALA A 362 12.08 -12.01 8.32
N ARG A 363 11.91 -12.13 9.64
CA ARG A 363 10.95 -11.31 10.42
C ARG A 363 11.25 -9.82 10.27
N GLU A 364 12.51 -9.40 10.42
CA GLU A 364 12.90 -7.98 10.29
C GLU A 364 12.50 -7.38 8.94
N LEU A 365 12.79 -8.10 7.85
CA LEU A 365 12.43 -7.69 6.48
C LEU A 365 10.91 -7.68 6.26
N LEU A 366 10.19 -8.67 6.79
CA LEU A 366 8.75 -8.78 6.64
C LEU A 366 7.98 -7.74 7.47
N GLU A 367 8.49 -7.34 8.63
CA GLU A 367 7.94 -6.21 9.38
C GLU A 367 8.19 -4.87 8.67
N ALA A 368 9.35 -4.69 8.03
CA ALA A 368 9.61 -3.52 7.19
C ALA A 368 8.69 -3.48 5.96
N ALA A 369 8.46 -4.62 5.30
CA ALA A 369 7.54 -4.78 4.19
C ALA A 369 6.08 -4.53 4.61
N HIS A 370 5.66 -5.08 5.77
CA HIS A 370 4.30 -4.93 6.30
C HIS A 370 4.00 -3.48 6.70
N ARG A 371 4.98 -2.73 7.26
CA ARG A 371 4.83 -1.28 7.51
C ARG A 371 4.55 -0.48 6.23
N LYS A 372 5.04 -0.93 5.07
CA LYS A 372 4.81 -0.29 3.77
C LYS A 372 3.51 -0.73 3.10
N LEU A 373 3.15 -2.02 3.22
CA LEU A 373 1.92 -2.61 2.65
C LEU A 373 1.13 -3.39 3.72
N PRO A 374 0.45 -2.70 4.66
CA PRO A 374 -0.17 -3.36 5.81
C PRO A 374 -1.33 -4.29 5.45
N ALA A 375 -2.01 -4.05 4.31
CA ALA A 375 -3.11 -4.89 3.81
C ALA A 375 -2.66 -6.07 2.92
N ASN A 376 -1.35 -6.26 2.68
CA ASN A 376 -0.86 -7.30 1.80
C ASN A 376 -0.82 -8.67 2.51
N VAL A 377 -1.77 -9.54 2.17
CA VAL A 377 -1.95 -10.87 2.79
C VAL A 377 -0.72 -11.78 2.64
N PRO A 378 -0.05 -11.91 1.47
CA PRO A 378 1.21 -12.66 1.36
C PRO A 378 2.32 -12.21 2.32
N ILE A 379 2.46 -10.90 2.57
CA ILE A 379 3.42 -10.38 3.53
C ILE A 379 3.00 -10.75 4.97
N GLN A 380 1.71 -10.62 5.30
CA GLN A 380 1.18 -11.02 6.62
C GLN A 380 1.38 -12.52 6.89
N LEU A 381 1.12 -13.38 5.90
CA LEU A 381 1.26 -14.83 6.00
C LEU A 381 2.74 -15.21 6.24
N ASN A 382 3.65 -14.69 5.43
CA ASN A 382 5.09 -14.90 5.61
C ASN A 382 5.58 -14.36 6.96
N LEU A 383 5.08 -13.21 7.42
CA LEU A 383 5.41 -12.65 8.73
C LEU A 383 4.93 -13.56 9.87
N ALA A 384 3.75 -14.19 9.74
CA ALA A 384 3.26 -15.18 10.69
C ALA A 384 4.12 -16.45 10.71
N VAL A 385 4.66 -16.87 9.56
CA VAL A 385 5.62 -17.98 9.47
C VAL A 385 6.94 -17.61 10.16
N ALA A 386 7.46 -16.41 9.93
CA ALA A 386 8.67 -15.90 10.58
C ALA A 386 8.50 -15.82 12.10
N ARG A 387 7.40 -15.22 12.58
CA ARG A 387 7.05 -15.09 14.01
C ARG A 387 6.92 -16.44 14.71
N ARG A 388 6.25 -17.42 14.09
CA ARG A 388 6.21 -18.81 14.60
C ARG A 388 7.62 -19.42 14.69
N GLY A 389 8.50 -19.11 13.73
CA GLY A 389 9.90 -19.54 13.73
C GLY A 389 10.75 -18.90 14.84
N THR A 390 10.45 -17.66 15.23
CA THR A 390 11.08 -16.92 16.35
C THR A 390 10.34 -17.10 17.70
N ASP A 391 9.48 -18.12 17.82
CA ASP A 391 8.65 -18.42 19.01
C ASP A 391 7.67 -17.30 19.46
N ASP A 392 7.37 -16.33 18.60
CA ASP A 392 6.26 -15.37 18.77
C ASP A 392 4.94 -16.04 18.33
N LEU A 393 4.49 -16.99 19.16
CA LEU A 393 3.30 -17.80 18.86
C LEU A 393 2.01 -16.98 18.90
N ASP A 394 1.91 -15.97 19.77
CA ASP A 394 0.74 -15.10 19.88
C ASP A 394 0.62 -14.16 18.67
N GLY A 395 1.72 -13.53 18.23
CA GLY A 395 1.73 -12.70 17.02
C GLY A 395 1.46 -13.50 15.74
N ALA A 396 2.02 -14.72 15.65
CA ALA A 396 1.75 -15.62 14.52
C ALA A 396 0.28 -16.08 14.47
N GLU A 397 -0.28 -16.52 15.60
CA GLU A 397 -1.69 -16.95 15.68
C GLU A 397 -2.67 -15.82 15.37
N SER A 398 -2.38 -14.59 15.83
CA SER A 398 -3.21 -13.42 15.51
C SER A 398 -3.27 -13.16 14.00
N LEU A 399 -2.14 -13.25 13.30
CA LEU A 399 -2.08 -13.04 11.84
C LEU A 399 -2.78 -14.18 11.08
N TYR A 400 -2.52 -15.45 11.43
CA TYR A 400 -3.21 -16.57 10.77
C TYR A 400 -4.73 -16.51 10.97
N THR A 401 -5.19 -16.20 12.18
CA THR A 401 -6.62 -16.06 12.49
C THR A 401 -7.27 -14.92 11.70
N GLN A 402 -6.58 -13.78 11.57
CA GLN A 402 -7.04 -12.66 10.76
C GLN A 402 -7.24 -13.08 9.29
N ILE A 403 -6.25 -13.74 8.68
CA ILE A 403 -6.33 -14.18 7.28
C ILE A 403 -7.40 -15.27 7.09
N ALA A 404 -7.45 -16.27 7.98
CA ALA A 404 -8.43 -17.37 7.94
C ALA A 404 -9.90 -16.90 8.06
N SER A 405 -10.13 -15.77 8.74
CA SER A 405 -11.48 -15.21 8.95
C SER A 405 -12.09 -14.55 7.70
N ALA A 406 -11.29 -14.21 6.69
CA ALA A 406 -11.74 -13.53 5.48
C ALA A 406 -11.71 -14.46 4.27
N PRO A 407 -12.70 -14.41 3.35
CA PRO A 407 -12.58 -15.03 2.04
C PRO A 407 -11.41 -14.41 1.26
N GLY A 408 -10.51 -15.23 0.73
CA GLY A 408 -9.34 -14.78 -0.02
C GLY A 408 -8.47 -15.92 -0.51
N GLU A 409 -7.53 -15.61 -1.40
CA GLU A 409 -6.62 -16.56 -2.08
C GLU A 409 -5.77 -17.38 -1.09
N TYR A 410 -5.35 -16.81 0.03
CA TYR A 410 -4.45 -17.43 1.02
C TYR A 410 -5.19 -17.91 2.29
N ARG A 411 -6.51 -18.10 2.21
CA ARG A 411 -7.34 -18.47 3.38
C ARG A 411 -7.01 -19.87 3.88
N ASP A 412 -6.88 -20.82 2.96
CA ASP A 412 -6.54 -22.21 3.21
C ASP A 412 -5.11 -22.36 3.78
N ASP A 413 -4.13 -21.65 3.20
CA ASP A 413 -2.76 -21.54 3.70
C ASP A 413 -2.71 -21.09 5.17
N ALA A 414 -3.53 -20.09 5.54
CA ALA A 414 -3.61 -19.58 6.89
C ALA A 414 -4.25 -20.58 7.87
N ILE A 415 -5.34 -21.24 7.49
CA ILE A 415 -6.00 -22.28 8.30
C ILE A 415 -5.03 -23.46 8.52
N LEU A 416 -4.35 -23.92 7.46
CA LEU A 416 -3.36 -24.99 7.55
C LEU A 416 -2.20 -24.62 8.49
N ASN A 417 -1.66 -23.40 8.37
CA ASN A 417 -0.58 -22.93 9.22
C ASN A 417 -1.00 -22.73 10.70
N LEU A 418 -2.24 -22.27 10.94
CA LEU A 418 -2.81 -22.14 12.28
C LEU A 418 -2.91 -23.51 12.97
N ALA A 419 -3.41 -24.51 12.26
CA ALA A 419 -3.53 -25.87 12.78
C ALA A 419 -2.14 -26.52 13.06
N ILE A 420 -1.11 -26.19 12.26
CA ILE A 420 0.29 -26.53 12.57
C ILE A 420 0.75 -25.84 13.87
N LEU A 421 0.49 -24.53 14.02
CA LEU A 421 0.90 -23.77 15.21
C LEU A 421 0.27 -24.34 16.50
N GLN A 422 -1.04 -24.59 16.48
CA GLN A 422 -1.76 -25.16 17.62
C GLN A 422 -1.22 -26.54 18.00
N GLY A 423 -1.08 -27.46 17.04
CA GLY A 423 -0.69 -28.85 17.29
C GLY A 423 0.81 -29.03 17.59
N ASP A 424 1.68 -28.42 16.80
CA ASP A 424 3.12 -28.64 16.87
C ASP A 424 3.87 -27.64 17.76
N PHE A 425 3.33 -26.45 18.04
CA PHE A 425 3.97 -25.47 18.94
C PHE A 425 3.24 -25.39 20.29
N ARG A 426 1.95 -25.00 20.31
CA ARG A 426 1.18 -24.88 21.57
C ARG A 426 0.82 -26.22 22.23
N LYS A 427 0.82 -27.31 21.48
CA LYS A 427 0.33 -28.65 21.89
C LYS A 427 -1.16 -28.66 22.25
N ASP A 428 -1.92 -27.74 21.68
CA ASP A 428 -3.38 -27.76 21.70
C ASP A 428 -3.88 -28.67 20.57
N TYR A 429 -3.93 -29.96 20.86
CA TYR A 429 -4.32 -30.97 19.90
C TYR A 429 -5.84 -31.05 19.65
N GLU A 430 -6.67 -30.37 20.44
CA GLU A 430 -8.12 -30.31 20.18
C GLU A 430 -8.38 -29.27 19.10
N SER A 431 -8.02 -28.00 19.36
CA SER A 431 -8.14 -26.90 18.40
C SER A 431 -7.45 -27.21 17.08
N ALA A 432 -6.25 -27.81 17.11
CA ALA A 432 -5.56 -28.24 15.90
C ALA A 432 -6.41 -29.19 15.04
N ILE A 433 -7.06 -30.20 15.63
CA ILE A 433 -7.91 -31.14 14.90
C ILE A 433 -9.13 -30.43 14.31
N GLU A 434 -9.75 -29.52 15.05
CA GLU A 434 -10.88 -28.72 14.58
C GLU A 434 -10.49 -27.87 13.36
N THR A 435 -9.40 -27.09 13.46
CA THR A 435 -8.89 -26.26 12.36
C THR A 435 -8.39 -27.09 11.17
N TYR A 436 -7.85 -28.30 11.38
CA TYR A 436 -7.55 -29.23 10.27
C TYR A 436 -8.80 -29.72 9.53
N ASN A 437 -9.88 -30.00 10.25
CA ASN A 437 -11.14 -30.40 9.62
C ASN A 437 -11.80 -29.21 8.89
N GLU A 438 -11.63 -27.97 9.38
CA GLU A 438 -12.02 -26.77 8.64
C GLU A 438 -11.24 -26.65 7.30
N TYR A 439 -9.91 -26.83 7.33
CA TYR A 439 -9.10 -26.83 6.10
C TYR A 439 -9.61 -27.88 5.10
N LEU A 440 -9.81 -29.13 5.54
CA LEU A 440 -10.28 -30.20 4.66
C LEU A 440 -11.67 -29.91 4.06
N ALA A 441 -12.59 -29.34 4.85
CA ALA A 441 -13.91 -28.93 4.38
C ALA A 441 -13.85 -27.75 3.39
N LEU A 442 -12.92 -26.81 3.59
CA LEU A 442 -12.68 -25.72 2.65
C LEU A 442 -12.18 -26.27 1.30
N MET A 443 -11.15 -27.10 1.30
CA MET A 443 -10.59 -27.70 0.08
C MET A 443 -11.65 -28.52 -0.69
N GLU A 444 -12.46 -29.32 0.01
CA GLU A 444 -13.60 -30.03 -0.60
C GLU A 444 -14.62 -29.07 -1.22
N SER A 445 -14.93 -27.94 -0.57
CA SER A 445 -15.87 -26.93 -1.08
C SER A 445 -15.35 -26.16 -2.30
N LEU A 446 -14.03 -26.00 -2.42
CA LEU A 446 -13.37 -25.40 -3.59
C LEU A 446 -13.29 -26.36 -4.78
N GLY A 447 -13.56 -27.66 -4.58
CA GLY A 447 -13.36 -28.69 -5.59
C GLY A 447 -11.88 -29.02 -5.82
N GLU A 448 -11.00 -28.63 -4.90
CA GLU A 448 -9.57 -28.86 -4.92
C GLU A 448 -9.23 -29.99 -3.94
N PRO A 449 -9.25 -31.27 -4.37
CA PRO A 449 -8.96 -32.37 -3.47
C PRO A 449 -7.53 -32.30 -2.93
N GLU A 450 -7.35 -32.67 -1.66
CA GLU A 450 -6.04 -32.78 -1.00
C GLU A 450 -5.00 -33.48 -1.89
N PRO A 451 -3.72 -33.03 -1.89
CA PRO A 451 -2.64 -33.70 -2.61
C PRO A 451 -2.63 -35.22 -2.39
N GLU A 452 -2.44 -35.98 -3.49
CA GLU A 452 -2.51 -37.45 -3.47
C GLU A 452 -1.50 -38.12 -2.52
N ASP A 453 -0.46 -37.40 -2.08
CA ASP A 453 0.52 -37.89 -1.11
C ASP A 453 -0.05 -38.05 0.32
N GLY A 454 -1.25 -37.50 0.57
CA GLY A 454 -1.97 -37.58 1.83
C GLY A 454 -1.25 -36.91 3.01
N ALA A 455 -0.42 -35.89 2.74
CA ALA A 455 0.38 -35.23 3.77
C ALA A 455 -0.48 -34.62 4.89
N VAL A 456 -1.63 -34.04 4.55
CA VAL A 456 -2.50 -33.35 5.52
C VAL A 456 -3.24 -34.36 6.40
N ARG A 457 -3.86 -35.40 5.83
CA ARG A 457 -4.42 -36.54 6.60
C ARG A 457 -3.37 -37.27 7.42
N GLY A 458 -2.15 -37.41 6.88
CA GLY A 458 -1.01 -37.99 7.58
C GLY A 458 -0.59 -37.19 8.81
N TYR A 459 -0.67 -35.86 8.72
CA TYR A 459 -0.46 -34.94 9.84
C TYR A 459 -1.62 -35.02 10.85
N LEU A 460 -2.88 -34.92 10.41
CA LEU A 460 -4.06 -35.03 11.28
C LEU A 460 -4.02 -36.29 12.14
N LYS A 461 -3.78 -37.45 11.53
CA LYS A 461 -3.61 -38.74 12.22
C LYS A 461 -2.43 -38.78 13.19
N SER A 462 -1.41 -37.96 12.96
CA SER A 462 -0.28 -37.78 13.87
C SER A 462 -0.68 -36.95 15.09
N VAL A 463 -1.47 -35.88 14.91
CA VAL A 463 -2.04 -35.06 15.99
C VAL A 463 -3.02 -35.85 16.84
N GLU A 464 -3.97 -36.59 16.25
CA GLU A 464 -4.88 -37.50 16.97
C GLU A 464 -4.12 -38.46 17.91
N LYS A 465 -3.00 -39.00 17.42
CA LYS A 465 -2.13 -39.90 18.19
C LYS A 465 -1.37 -39.17 19.31
N LEU A 466 -1.01 -37.90 19.12
CA LEU A 466 -0.42 -37.07 20.17
C LEU A 466 -1.45 -36.70 21.24
N LYS A 467 -2.67 -36.32 20.82
CA LYS A 467 -3.83 -36.10 21.68
C LYS A 467 -4.13 -37.30 22.58
N ALA A 468 -4.33 -38.48 21.99
CA ALA A 468 -4.60 -39.71 22.74
C ALA A 468 -3.47 -40.09 23.72
N ARG A 469 -2.21 -39.71 23.43
CA ARG A 469 -1.08 -39.87 24.35
C ARG A 469 -1.11 -38.83 25.48
N ALA A 470 -1.43 -37.58 25.17
CA ALA A 470 -1.55 -36.49 26.13
C ALA A 470 -2.73 -36.72 27.09
N ASP A 471 -3.90 -37.10 26.59
CA ASP A 471 -5.08 -37.41 27.39
C ASP A 471 -4.83 -38.61 28.32
N LYS A 472 -4.19 -39.67 27.82
CA LYS A 472 -3.75 -40.80 28.65
C LYS A 472 -2.72 -40.41 29.72
N ARG A 473 -1.89 -39.40 29.46
CA ARG A 473 -0.95 -38.84 30.45
C ARG A 473 -1.69 -38.00 31.50
N ARG A 474 -2.55 -37.07 31.07
CA ARG A 474 -3.43 -36.25 31.93
C ARG A 474 -4.26 -37.13 32.86
N GLN A 475 -4.89 -38.19 32.34
CA GLN A 475 -5.66 -39.14 33.15
C GLN A 475 -4.79 -39.82 34.23
N ARG A 476 -3.58 -40.28 33.88
CA ARG A 476 -2.66 -40.91 34.86
C ARG A 476 -2.18 -39.92 35.94
N GLU A 477 -1.95 -38.67 35.57
CA GLU A 477 -1.58 -37.59 36.49
C GLU A 477 -2.75 -37.25 37.41
N ALA A 478 -3.99 -37.16 36.88
CA ALA A 478 -5.22 -36.99 37.64
C ALA A 478 -5.50 -38.17 38.59
N ASP A 479 -5.38 -39.42 38.12
CA ASP A 479 -5.52 -40.64 38.95
C ASP A 479 -4.52 -40.64 40.11
N LYS A 480 -3.27 -40.21 39.85
CA LYS A 480 -2.22 -40.10 40.87
C LYS A 480 -2.52 -38.99 41.87
N ALA A 481 -2.99 -37.83 41.40
CA ALA A 481 -3.40 -36.71 42.25
C ALA A 481 -4.60 -37.08 43.12
N ALA A 482 -5.63 -37.72 42.56
CA ALA A 482 -6.81 -38.20 43.29
C ALA A 482 -6.45 -39.24 44.36
N ARG A 483 -5.53 -40.17 44.07
CA ARG A 483 -5.00 -41.12 45.07
C ARG A 483 -4.23 -40.42 46.20
N LYS A 484 -3.43 -39.39 45.88
CA LYS A 484 -2.71 -38.59 46.88
C LYS A 484 -3.68 -37.81 47.77
N ALA A 485 -4.60 -37.05 47.17
CA ALA A 485 -5.62 -36.29 47.89
C ALA A 485 -6.52 -37.17 48.76
N LYS A 486 -6.88 -38.38 48.28
CA LYS A 486 -7.62 -39.35 49.09
C LYS A 486 -6.82 -39.81 50.32
N LYS A 487 -5.53 -40.11 50.18
CA LYS A 487 -4.66 -40.49 51.30
C LYS A 487 -4.51 -39.35 52.30
N GLU A 488 -4.31 -38.12 51.82
CA GLU A 488 -4.21 -36.91 52.66
C GLU A 488 -5.52 -36.64 53.42
N ALA A 489 -6.68 -36.87 52.78
CA ALA A 489 -7.98 -36.78 53.44
C ALA A 489 -8.22 -37.89 54.48
N GLU A 490 -7.79 -39.13 54.22
CA GLU A 490 -7.83 -40.24 55.20
C GLU A 490 -6.90 -39.98 56.40
N GLU A 491 -5.72 -39.39 56.17
CA GLU A 491 -4.79 -39.00 57.24
C GLU A 491 -5.31 -37.81 58.05
N ALA A 492 -5.88 -36.79 57.41
CA ALA A 492 -6.53 -35.66 58.08
C ALA A 492 -7.77 -36.07 58.89
N ALA A 493 -8.57 -37.02 58.38
CA ALA A 493 -9.72 -37.56 59.10
C ALA A 493 -9.30 -38.30 60.37
N ARG A 494 -8.24 -39.13 60.31
CA ARG A 494 -7.68 -39.78 61.50
C ARG A 494 -7.15 -38.77 62.52
N ALA A 495 -6.40 -37.76 62.09
CA ALA A 495 -5.90 -36.72 62.98
C ALA A 495 -7.04 -35.94 63.66
N ALA A 496 -8.15 -35.70 62.95
CA ALA A 496 -9.35 -35.08 63.51
C ALA A 496 -10.10 -35.99 64.50
N GLU A 497 -10.15 -37.30 64.24
CA GLU A 497 -10.73 -38.30 65.13
C GLU A 497 -9.88 -38.47 66.41
N GLU A 498 -8.55 -38.53 66.29
CA GLU A 498 -7.61 -38.52 67.41
C GLU A 498 -7.73 -37.24 68.25
N ALA A 499 -7.89 -36.07 67.62
CA ALA A 499 -8.11 -34.79 68.32
C ALA A 499 -9.47 -34.70 69.04
N GLN A 500 -10.51 -35.41 68.56
CA GLN A 500 -11.81 -35.50 69.24
C GLN A 500 -11.85 -36.59 70.32
N ALA A 501 -10.99 -37.62 70.22
CA ALA A 501 -10.84 -38.67 71.21
C ALA A 501 -9.88 -38.31 72.36
N ALA A 502 -9.17 -37.18 72.25
CA ALA A 502 -8.40 -36.62 73.37
C ALA A 502 -9.35 -36.28 74.53
N PRO A 503 -9.05 -36.69 75.78
CA PRO A 503 -9.86 -36.30 76.93
C PRO A 503 -9.80 -34.77 77.12
N PRO A 504 -10.85 -34.15 77.69
CA PRO A 504 -10.79 -32.73 78.01
C PRO A 504 -9.61 -32.46 78.94
N GLU A 505 -8.82 -31.44 78.64
CA GLU A 505 -7.73 -31.00 79.52
C GLU A 505 -8.33 -30.56 80.87
N ASP A 506 -7.82 -31.12 81.97
CA ASP A 506 -8.27 -30.78 83.33
C ASP A 506 -7.99 -29.30 83.63
N GLU A 507 -9.03 -28.54 83.93
CA GLU A 507 -8.94 -27.19 84.51
C GLU A 507 -8.37 -27.25 85.94
N ALA A 508 -7.07 -27.55 86.11
CA ALA A 508 -6.37 -27.38 87.39
C ALA A 508 -4.84 -27.37 87.27
N SER A 509 -4.23 -26.18 87.20
CA SER A 509 -3.37 -25.68 88.29
C SER A 509 -2.58 -24.42 87.89
N GLU A 510 -2.86 -23.30 88.57
CA GLU A 510 -1.85 -22.25 88.75
C GLU A 510 -0.68 -22.80 89.58
N PRO A 511 0.53 -22.24 89.39
CA PRO A 511 1.23 -21.81 90.59
C PRO A 511 1.73 -20.37 90.54
N SER A 512 1.56 -19.73 91.69
CA SER A 512 1.99 -18.41 92.09
C SER A 512 3.41 -17.96 91.68
N THR A 513 3.45 -16.72 91.20
CA THR A 513 4.50 -15.71 91.38
C THR A 513 5.54 -15.94 92.50
N SER A 514 6.83 -15.77 92.19
CA SER A 514 7.69 -14.67 92.72
C SER A 514 9.19 -14.89 92.38
N GLY A 515 9.93 -13.81 92.08
CA GLY A 515 11.40 -13.87 91.89
C GLY A 515 11.97 -12.90 90.84
N SER A 516 12.09 -11.62 91.19
CA SER A 516 13.01 -10.64 90.55
C SER A 516 14.48 -11.10 90.68
N ALA A 517 15.47 -10.74 89.85
CA ALA A 517 15.63 -9.71 88.82
C ALA A 517 16.66 -10.21 87.73
N GLU A 518 17.35 -9.44 86.87
CA GLU A 518 17.56 -7.99 86.75
C GLU A 518 17.95 -7.54 85.31
N ASP A 519 17.61 -6.28 85.01
CA ASP A 519 18.15 -5.28 84.06
C ASP A 519 19.43 -5.56 83.23
N SER A 520 19.34 -5.42 81.89
CA SER A 520 20.25 -4.61 81.04
C SER A 520 20.05 -4.84 79.52
N ALA A 521 19.85 -3.76 78.77
CA ALA A 521 20.13 -3.69 77.33
C ALA A 521 21.59 -3.24 77.10
N PRO A 522 22.22 -3.43 75.91
CA PRO A 522 21.95 -2.48 74.83
C PRO A 522 22.09 -3.01 73.37
N SER A 523 21.47 -2.23 72.46
CA SER A 523 21.99 -1.69 71.18
C SER A 523 22.51 -2.57 70.03
N ASP A 524 22.00 -2.22 68.84
CA ASP A 524 22.68 -2.09 67.54
C ASP A 524 23.40 -3.29 66.89
N ALA A 525 22.94 -3.66 65.67
CA ALA A 525 23.69 -3.36 64.44
C ALA A 525 22.91 -3.73 63.17
N GLU A 526 23.12 -2.94 62.11
CA GLU A 526 22.65 -3.19 60.74
C GLU A 526 23.45 -4.31 60.04
N GLY A 527 22.91 -4.90 58.97
CA GLY A 527 23.62 -5.90 58.17
C GLY A 527 22.89 -6.32 56.90
N THR A 528 23.12 -5.59 55.80
CA THR A 528 22.59 -5.85 54.45
C THR A 528 23.51 -6.73 53.60
N GLY A 529 22.98 -7.29 52.50
CA GLY A 529 23.68 -8.14 51.51
C GLY A 529 22.95 -9.48 51.34
N VAL A 530 22.27 -9.83 50.25
CA VAL A 530 22.49 -9.62 48.79
C VAL A 530 23.77 -10.26 48.28
N GLU A 531 23.63 -11.47 47.72
CA GLU A 531 23.78 -11.73 46.27
C GLU A 531 22.64 -12.64 45.79
#